data_AF-A0A9E2B4V6-F1
#
_entry.id   AF-A0A9E2B4V6-F1
#
_cell.length_a   1.000
_cell.length_b   1.000
_cell.length_c   1.000
_cell.angle_alpha   90.00
_cell.angle_beta   90.00
_cell.angle_gamma   90.00
#
_symmetry.space_group_name_H-M   'P 1'
#
loop_
_entity.id
_entity.type
_entity.pdbx_description
1 polymer ?
#
loop_
_entity_poly.entity_id
_entity_poly.type
_entity_poly.pdbx_seq_one_letter_code
_entity_poly.pdbx_strand_id
1 'polypeptide(L)'
;MFAAVVVILLAGYPVAFTLAGTALAFAAIGIAGGFFDAVFLETMPNRIFGVMNNVTLIAVPLFVFMGVTLERARIAEDLLETLSMLMGRLRGGLGIAVILVGTL
;
A
#
# COMPACT_ATOMS: atom_id res chain seq x y z
N MET A 1 28.90 -4.05 0.65
CA MET A 1 27.45 -4.24 0.82
C MET A 1 26.82 -5.08 -0.30
N PHE A 2 26.82 -4.66 -1.56
CA PHE A 2 25.99 -5.29 -2.62
C PHE A 2 26.20 -6.81 -2.80
N ALA A 3 27.44 -7.28 -2.90
CA ALA A 3 27.71 -8.71 -3.01
C ALA A 3 27.22 -9.51 -1.78
N ALA A 4 27.34 -8.95 -0.58
CA ALA A 4 26.86 -9.59 0.65
C ALA A 4 25.32 -9.70 0.68
N VAL A 5 24.62 -8.67 0.21
CA VAL A 5 23.15 -8.69 0.06
C VAL A 5 22.74 -9.82 -0.87
N VAL A 6 23.39 -9.96 -2.03
CA VAL A 6 23.08 -11.01 -3.01
C VAL A 6 23.26 -12.40 -2.40
N VAL A 7 24.37 -12.64 -1.69
CA VAL A 7 24.63 -13.95 -1.04
C VAL A 7 23.58 -14.26 0.02
N ILE A 8 23.18 -13.28 0.84
CA ILE A 8 22.20 -13.49 1.91
C ILE A 8 20.78 -13.64 1.35
N LEU A 9 20.45 -13.00 0.23
CA LEU A 9 19.21 -13.23 -0.49
C LEU A 9 19.13 -14.65 -1.08
N LEU A 10 20.25 -15.16 -1.62
CA LEU A 10 20.33 -16.53 -2.11
C LEU A 10 20.18 -17.58 -0.99
N ALA A 11 20.46 -17.20 0.27
CA ALA A 11 20.21 -18.05 1.44
C ALA A 11 18.71 -18.17 1.81
N GLY A 12 17.81 -17.48 1.10
CA GLY A 12 16.36 -17.66 1.24
C GLY A 12 15.72 -16.86 2.38
N TYR A 13 16.45 -15.94 3.02
CA TYR A 13 15.89 -15.08 4.07
C TYR A 13 14.97 -13.99 3.49
N PRO A 14 13.91 -13.56 4.22
CA PRO A 14 13.00 -12.52 3.73
C PRO A 14 13.72 -11.20 3.42
N VAL A 15 13.43 -10.64 2.24
CA VAL A 15 14.16 -9.50 1.64
C VAL A 15 14.29 -8.28 2.56
N ALA A 16 13.25 -7.98 3.34
CA ALA A 16 13.27 -6.83 4.26
C ALA A 16 14.38 -6.95 5.32
N PHE A 17 14.53 -8.13 5.92
CA PHE A 17 15.52 -8.37 6.97
C PHE A 17 16.94 -8.46 6.39
N THR A 18 17.10 -9.02 5.20
CA THR A 18 18.41 -9.13 4.56
C THR A 18 18.93 -7.76 4.14
N LEU A 19 18.08 -6.89 3.59
CA LEU A 19 18.45 -5.52 3.24
C LEU A 19 18.74 -4.67 4.49
N ALA A 20 17.86 -4.68 5.49
CA ALA A 20 18.07 -3.91 6.71
C ALA A 20 19.29 -4.40 7.52
N GLY A 21 19.43 -5.71 7.68
CA GLY A 21 20.51 -6.32 8.46
C GLY A 21 21.89 -6.11 7.83
N THR A 22 22.02 -6.30 6.51
CA THR A 22 23.29 -6.00 5.81
C THR A 22 23.61 -4.51 5.80
N ALA A 23 22.60 -3.65 5.67
CA ALA A 23 22.79 -2.20 5.78
C ALA A 23 23.36 -1.81 7.15
N LEU A 24 22.78 -2.33 8.24
CA LEU A 24 23.23 -2.05 9.61
C LEU A 24 24.60 -2.68 9.92
N ALA A 25 24.87 -3.91 9.47
CA ALA A 25 26.14 -4.58 9.71
C ALA A 25 27.32 -3.82 9.06
N PHE A 26 27.15 -3.39 7.80
CA PHE A 26 28.17 -2.59 7.13
C PHE A 26 28.27 -1.17 7.70
N ALA A 27 27.17 -0.57 8.18
CA ALA A 27 27.23 0.70 8.91
C ALA A 27 28.06 0.57 10.20
N ALA A 28 27.86 -0.50 10.99
CA ALA A 28 28.63 -0.78 12.20
C ALA A 28 30.13 -0.96 11.91
N ILE A 29 30.47 -1.71 10.85
CA ILE A 29 31.86 -1.90 10.40
C ILE A 29 32.47 -0.56 9.94
N GLY A 30 31.71 0.26 9.22
CA GLY A 30 32.15 1.59 8.77
C GLY A 30 32.43 2.56 9.91
N ILE A 31 31.62 2.52 10.97
CA ILE A 31 31.79 3.35 12.18
C ILE A 31 33.03 2.88 12.95
N ALA A 32 33.17 1.56 13.14
CA ALA A 32 34.35 0.99 13.81
C ALA A 32 35.65 1.28 13.06
N GLY A 33 35.60 1.34 11.72
CA GLY A 33 36.74 1.69 10.87
C GLY A 33 37.00 3.20 10.71
N GLY A 34 36.16 4.07 11.29
CA GLY A 34 36.29 5.54 11.16
C GLY A 34 35.95 6.10 9.77
N PHE A 35 35.43 5.28 8.86
CA PHE A 35 35.04 5.68 7.50
C PHE A 35 33.58 6.18 7.42
N PHE A 36 32.81 6.01 8.48
CA PHE A 36 31.38 6.32 8.53
C PHE A 36 31.03 7.05 9.82
N ASP A 37 30.34 8.18 9.69
CA ASP A 37 29.90 8.97 10.84
C ASP A 37 28.57 8.42 11.39
N ALA A 38 28.48 8.27 12.71
CA ALA A 38 27.30 7.76 13.38
C ALA A 38 26.07 8.66 13.19
N VAL A 39 26.27 9.94 12.87
CA VAL A 39 25.20 10.90 12.56
C VAL A 39 24.28 10.44 11.43
N PHE A 40 24.81 9.67 10.46
CA PHE A 40 23.97 9.15 9.36
C PHE A 40 22.96 8.10 9.84
N LEU A 41 23.24 7.36 10.93
CA LEU A 41 22.26 6.44 11.52
C LEU A 41 21.11 7.18 12.18
N GLU A 42 21.35 8.36 12.77
CA GLU A 42 20.31 9.18 13.39
C GLU A 42 19.32 9.75 12.36
N THR A 43 19.75 9.91 11.10
CA THR A 43 18.85 10.31 10.01
C THR A 43 17.96 9.17 9.50
N MET A 44 18.24 7.90 9.86
CA MET A 44 17.44 6.75 9.43
C MET A 44 16.02 6.75 10.01
N PRO A 45 15.81 6.97 11.33
CA PRO A 45 14.47 7.16 11.89
C PRO A 45 13.68 8.26 11.18
N ASN A 46 14.28 9.43 10.93
CA ASN A 46 13.61 10.52 10.24
C ASN A 46 13.14 10.14 8.82
N ARG A 47 13.91 9.32 8.09
CA ARG A 47 13.49 8.79 6.78
C ARG A 47 12.31 7.81 6.90
N ILE A 48 12.33 6.93 7.90
CA ILE A 48 11.22 5.98 8.14
C ILE A 48 9.93 6.72 8.51
N PHE A 49 10.02 7.71 9.41
CA PHE A 49 8.89 8.58 9.75
C PHE A 49 8.41 9.41 8.56
N GLY A 50 9.32 9.84 7.68
CA GLY A 50 8.95 10.51 6.42
C GLY A 50 8.11 9.62 5.49
N VAL A 51 8.45 8.33 5.40
CA VAL A 51 7.66 7.36 4.62
C VAL A 51 6.30 7.09 5.29
N MET A 52 6.24 6.97 6.61
CA MET A 52 4.95 6.78 7.32
C MET A 52 3.98 7.97 7.17
N ASN A 53 4.51 9.19 7.09
CA ASN A 53 3.71 10.38 6.83
C ASN A 53 3.35 10.57 5.35
N ASN A 54 3.68 9.62 4.49
CA ASN A 54 3.38 9.72 3.06
C ASN A 54 1.86 9.59 2.83
N VAL A 55 1.28 10.63 2.22
CA VAL A 55 -0.15 10.73 1.92
C VAL A 55 -0.66 9.55 1.09
N THR A 56 0.18 8.93 0.26
CA THR A 56 -0.18 7.74 -0.54
C THR A 56 -0.43 6.51 0.33
N LEU A 57 0.38 6.29 1.38
CA LEU A 57 0.16 5.16 2.29
C LEU A 57 -1.08 5.37 3.17
N ILE A 58 -1.40 6.63 3.49
CA ILE A 58 -2.62 7.02 4.21
C ILE A 58 -3.86 6.85 3.31
N ALA A 59 -3.73 7.01 1.99
CA ALA A 59 -4.83 6.83 1.06
C ALA A 59 -5.37 5.39 1.05
N VAL A 60 -4.51 4.38 1.19
CA VAL A 60 -4.90 2.96 1.17
C VAL A 60 -5.97 2.62 2.23
N PRO A 61 -5.76 2.87 3.54
CA PRO A 61 -6.77 2.58 4.56
C PRO A 61 -8.01 3.45 4.41
N LEU A 62 -7.89 4.71 3.96
CA LEU A 62 -9.04 5.57 3.69
C LEU A 62 -9.89 5.05 2.51
N PHE A 63 -9.27 4.53 1.46
CA PHE A 63 -9.96 3.90 0.35
C PHE A 63 -10.72 2.64 0.79
N VAL A 64 -10.08 1.80 1.61
CA VAL A 64 -10.73 0.61 2.19
C VAL A 64 -11.90 1.04 3.08
N PHE A 65 -11.72 2.06 3.92
CA PHE A 65 -12.76 2.59 4.78
C PHE A 65 -13.97 3.12 4.00
N MET A 66 -13.72 3.92 2.96
CA MET A 66 -14.76 4.40 2.06
C MET A 66 -15.49 3.23 1.39
N GLY A 67 -14.75 2.26 0.84
CA GLY A 67 -15.33 1.08 0.19
C GLY A 67 -16.24 0.27 1.11
N VAL A 68 -15.77 -0.03 2.33
CA VAL A 68 -16.56 -0.78 3.33
C VAL A 68 -17.76 0.02 3.83
N THR A 69 -17.64 1.35 3.93
CA THR A 69 -18.76 2.21 4.35
C THR A 69 -19.83 2.27 3.27
N LEU A 70 -19.46 2.38 1.99
CA LEU A 70 -20.40 2.34 0.86
C LEU A 70 -21.10 0.99 0.73
N GLU A 71 -20.38 -0.11 0.95
CA GLU A 71 -20.94 -1.46 0.99
C GLU A 71 -21.97 -1.60 2.12
N ARG A 72 -21.61 -1.19 3.34
CA ARG A 72 -22.47 -1.34 4.53
C ARG A 72 -23.67 -0.40 4.56
N ALA A 73 -23.57 0.76 3.92
CA ALA A 73 -24.67 1.72 3.90
C ALA A 73 -25.82 1.31 2.97
N ARG A 74 -25.68 0.22 2.18
CA ARG A 74 -26.64 -0.20 1.13
C ARG A 74 -27.02 0.90 0.12
N ILE A 75 -26.34 2.05 0.16
CA ILE A 75 -26.53 3.15 -0.79
C ILE A 75 -26.27 2.66 -2.22
N ALA A 76 -25.33 1.74 -2.41
CA ALA A 76 -25.09 1.12 -3.71
C ALA A 76 -26.31 0.32 -4.21
N GLU A 77 -27.00 -0.39 -3.32
CA GLU A 77 -28.20 -1.17 -3.60
C GLU A 77 -29.40 -0.27 -3.90
N ASP A 78 -29.64 0.74 -3.04
CA ASP A 78 -30.74 1.70 -3.19
C ASP A 78 -30.58 2.54 -4.48
N LEU A 79 -29.34 2.92 -4.83
CA LEU A 79 -29.05 3.61 -6.09
C LEU A 79 -29.32 2.71 -7.30
N LEU A 80 -28.92 1.43 -7.25
CA LEU A 80 -29.20 0.46 -8.31
C LEU A 80 -30.70 0.24 -8.49
N GLU A 81 -31.45 0.11 -7.40
CA GLU A 81 -32.90 -0.06 -7.45
C GLU A 81 -33.59 1.18 -8.03
N THR A 82 -33.17 2.38 -7.61
CA THR A 82 -33.68 3.65 -8.15
C THR A 82 -33.39 3.83 -9.63
N LEU A 83 -32.17 3.49 -10.08
CA LEU A 83 -31.79 3.52 -11.50
C LEU A 83 -32.56 2.49 -12.32
N SER A 84 -32.83 1.31 -11.75
CA SER A 84 -33.65 0.28 -12.40
C SER A 84 -35.11 0.71 -12.56
N MET A 85 -35.68 1.40 -11.56
CA MET A 85 -37.01 2.00 -11.63
C MET A 85 -37.07 3.11 -12.69
N LEU A 86 -36.04 3.95 -12.78
CA LEU A 86 -35.91 4.99 -13.80
C LEU A 86 -35.87 4.41 -15.23
N MET A 87 -35.15 3.31 -15.40
CA MET A 87 -35.05 2.56 -16.67
C MET A 87 -36.23 1.61 -16.93
N GLY A 88 -37.17 1.47 -15.98
CA GLY A 88 -38.25 0.47 -15.98
C GLY A 88 -39.24 0.54 -17.14
N ARG A 89 -39.24 1.63 -17.93
CA ARG A 89 -40.04 1.74 -19.17
C ARG A 89 -39.46 0.94 -20.34
N LEU A 90 -38.21 0.49 -20.24
CA LEU A 90 -37.54 -0.34 -21.25
C LEU A 90 -37.60 -1.82 -20.83
N ARG A 91 -38.11 -2.68 -21.72
CA ARG A 91 -38.08 -4.14 -21.53
C ARG A 91 -36.61 -4.57 -21.42
N GLY A 92 -36.16 -4.99 -20.24
CA GLY A 92 -34.75 -5.30 -19.93
C GLY A 92 -33.99 -4.26 -19.10
N GLY A 93 -34.67 -3.23 -18.56
CA GLY A 93 -34.05 -2.12 -17.82
C GLY A 93 -33.15 -2.51 -16.64
N LEU A 94 -33.46 -3.60 -15.94
CA LEU A 94 -32.60 -4.15 -14.88
C LEU A 94 -31.24 -4.64 -15.41
N GLY A 95 -31.23 -5.31 -16.56
CA GLY A 95 -30.00 -5.79 -17.18
C GLY A 95 -29.13 -4.65 -17.72
N ILE A 96 -29.77 -3.62 -18.29
CA ILE A 96 -29.07 -2.42 -18.79
C ILE A 96 -28.43 -1.66 -17.62
N ALA A 97 -29.15 -1.47 -16.51
CA ALA A 97 -28.64 -0.77 -15.34
C ALA A 97 -27.41 -1.47 -14.71
N VAL A 98 -27.44 -2.81 -14.59
CA VAL A 98 -26.32 -3.58 -14.04
C VAL A 98 -25.09 -3.53 -14.94
N ILE A 99 -25.26 -3.63 -16.27
CA ILE A 99 -24.12 -3.56 -17.20
C ILE A 99 -23.51 -2.16 -17.22
N LEU A 100 -24.31 -1.08 -17.16
CA LEU A 100 -23.78 0.29 -17.20
C LEU A 100 -23.08 0.71 -15.91
N VAL A 101 -23.59 0.28 -14.75
CA VAL A 101 -23.11 0.71 -13.43
C VAL A 101 -22.09 -0.28 -12.86
N GLY A 102 -22.30 -1.59 -13.04
CA GLY A 102 -21.46 -2.63 -12.45
C GLY A 102 -20.12 -2.86 -13.17
N THR A 103 -19.94 -2.33 -14.38
CA THR A 103 -18.65 -2.37 -15.09
C THR A 103 -17.79 -1.11 -14.88
N LEU A 104 -18.25 -0.15 -14.07
CA LEU A 104 -17.55 1.12 -13.82
C LEU A 104 -16.62 1.05 -12.60
#